data_AF-X1DCZ6-F1
#
_entry.id   AF-X1DCZ6-F1
#
_cell.length_a   1.000
_cell.length_b   1.000
_cell.length_c   1.000
_cell.angle_alpha   90.00
_cell.angle_beta   90.00
_cell.angle_gamma   90.00
#
_symmetry.space_group_name_H-M   'P 1'
#
loop_
_entity.id
_entity.type
_entity.pdbx_description
1 polymer ?
#
loop_
_entity_poly.entity_id
_entity_poly.type
_entity_poly.pdbx_seq_one_letter_code
_entity_poly.pdbx_strand_id
1 'polypeptide(L)'
;DVKLIAEGANGPTDVDGDVVLQKKGVDVLPDILCNAGGVIVSYFEWLQNKRSEFWDLEEVDRKLRRLIVSGYERVRDKAKEFGTDWRTAAYIVALRRLETVYKDRGIFP
;
A
#
# COMPACT_ATOMS: atom_id res chain seq x y z
N ASP A 1 -11.46 -22.13 8.90
CA ASP A 1 -11.81 -21.08 7.91
C ASP A 1 -10.75 -20.00 7.84
N VAL A 2 -10.48 -19.53 6.63
CA VAL A 2 -9.57 -18.40 6.36
C VAL A 2 -10.30 -17.09 6.68
N LYS A 3 -9.62 -16.17 7.38
CA LYS A 3 -10.16 -14.86 7.76
C LYS A 3 -9.55 -13.70 6.97
N LEU A 4 -8.33 -13.90 6.46
CA LEU A 4 -7.53 -12.89 5.79
C LEU A 4 -6.74 -13.54 4.66
N ILE A 5 -6.67 -12.87 3.52
CA ILE A 5 -5.79 -13.17 2.41
C ILE A 5 -4.87 -11.96 2.22
N ALA A 6 -3.57 -12.20 2.05
CA ALA A 6 -2.58 -11.17 1.75
C ALA A 6 -1.94 -11.47 0.40
N GLU A 7 -2.10 -10.56 -0.57
CA GLU A 7 -1.62 -10.76 -1.93
C GLU A 7 -0.14 -10.43 -2.08
N GLY A 8 0.72 -11.45 -1.98
CA GLY A 8 2.16 -11.27 -2.20
C GLY A 8 2.55 -11.12 -3.68
N ALA A 9 1.78 -11.75 -4.58
CA ALA A 9 1.96 -11.61 -6.03
C ALA A 9 1.17 -10.40 -6.58
N ASN A 10 1.44 -10.01 -7.83
CA ASN A 10 0.66 -8.98 -8.52
C ASN A 10 -0.62 -9.59 -9.10
N GLY A 11 -1.77 -9.04 -8.74
CA GLY A 11 -3.10 -9.44 -9.20
C GLY A 11 -3.39 -10.96 -9.14
N PRO A 12 -3.15 -11.66 -8.02
CA PRO A 12 -3.39 -13.11 -7.94
C PRO A 12 -4.89 -13.46 -7.89
N THR A 13 -5.74 -12.50 -7.54
CA THR A 13 -7.20 -12.64 -7.45
C THR A 13 -7.84 -11.79 -8.54
N ASP A 14 -8.81 -12.36 -9.26
CA ASP A 14 -9.62 -11.62 -10.23
C ASP A 14 -10.81 -10.91 -9.56
N VAL A 15 -11.51 -10.09 -10.34
CA VAL A 15 -12.63 -9.27 -9.84
C VAL A 15 -13.77 -10.14 -9.30
N ASP A 16 -14.08 -11.25 -9.97
CA ASP A 16 -15.12 -12.18 -9.54
C ASP A 16 -14.73 -12.89 -8.23
N GLY A 17 -13.46 -13.24 -8.08
CA GLY A 17 -12.87 -13.79 -6.87
C GLY A 17 -12.98 -12.84 -5.69
N ASP A 18 -12.66 -11.56 -5.87
CA ASP A 18 -12.82 -10.53 -4.83
C ASP A 18 -14.28 -10.47 -4.34
N VAL A 19 -15.27 -10.50 -5.25
CA VAL A 19 -16.71 -10.51 -4.88
C VAL A 19 -17.07 -11.74 -4.05
N VAL A 20 -16.55 -12.92 -4.41
CA VAL A 20 -16.80 -14.16 -3.65
C VAL A 20 -16.19 -14.09 -2.25
N LEU A 21 -14.97 -13.58 -2.13
CA LEU A 21 -14.25 -13.45 -0.85
C LEU A 21 -14.93 -12.43 0.07
N GLN A 22 -15.36 -11.29 -0.47
CA GLN A 22 -16.11 -10.27 0.27
C GLN A 22 -17.43 -10.83 0.80
N LYS A 23 -18.20 -11.57 0.00
CA LYS A 23 -19.45 -12.22 0.45
C LYS A 23 -19.23 -13.22 1.57
N LYS A 24 -18.04 -13.84 1.63
CA LYS A 24 -17.63 -14.76 2.70
C LYS A 24 -17.07 -14.06 3.93
N GLY A 25 -16.96 -12.72 3.92
CA GLY A 25 -16.37 -11.94 5.00
C GLY A 25 -14.88 -12.20 5.18
N VAL A 26 -14.17 -12.54 4.09
CA VAL A 26 -12.71 -12.69 4.09
C VAL A 26 -12.10 -11.34 3.72
N ASP A 27 -11.26 -10.80 4.59
CA ASP A 27 -10.50 -9.60 4.27
C ASP A 27 -9.40 -9.93 3.24
N VAL A 28 -9.29 -9.11 2.20
CA VAL A 28 -8.24 -9.24 1.17
C VAL A 28 -7.34 -8.02 1.26
N LEU A 29 -6.12 -8.18 1.76
CA LEU A 29 -5.11 -7.12 1.70
C LEU A 29 -4.54 -7.08 0.28
N PRO A 30 -4.73 -5.97 -0.45
CA PRO A 30 -4.40 -5.90 -1.86
C PRO A 30 -2.89 -5.89 -2.08
N ASP A 31 -2.49 -6.43 -3.21
CA ASP A 31 -1.12 -6.51 -3.70
C ASP A 31 -0.34 -5.19 -3.59
N ILE A 32 -0.95 -4.06 -3.98
CA ILE A 32 -0.37 -2.71 -3.89
C ILE A 32 0.15 -2.33 -2.49
N LEU A 33 -0.39 -2.96 -1.44
CA LEU A 33 0.10 -2.82 -0.07
C LEU A 33 1.04 -3.97 0.31
N CYS A 34 0.62 -5.21 0.06
CA CYS A 34 1.31 -6.41 0.54
C CYS A 34 2.68 -6.63 -0.09
N ASN A 35 2.85 -6.29 -1.36
CA ASN A 35 4.10 -6.49 -2.08
C ASN A 35 4.98 -5.22 -2.17
N ALA A 36 4.53 -4.11 -1.58
CA ALA A 36 5.21 -2.81 -1.66
C ALA A 36 6.60 -2.77 -1.03
N GLY A 37 6.97 -3.76 -0.23
CA GLY A 37 8.25 -3.79 0.49
C GLY A 37 9.46 -3.68 -0.42
N GLY A 38 9.45 -4.34 -1.57
CA GLY A 38 10.54 -4.24 -2.55
C GLY A 38 10.76 -2.82 -3.04
N VAL A 39 9.67 -2.14 -3.45
CA VAL A 39 9.72 -0.74 -3.92
C VAL A 39 10.19 0.22 -2.83
N ILE A 40 9.74 0.01 -1.58
CA ILE A 40 10.15 0.83 -0.44
C ILE A 40 11.65 0.70 -0.17
N VAL A 41 12.19 -0.52 -0.17
CA VAL A 41 13.61 -0.74 0.08
C VAL A 41 14.46 -0.24 -1.09
N SER A 42 14.01 -0.35 -2.35
CA SER A 42 14.67 0.31 -3.48
C SER A 42 14.70 1.84 -3.36
N TYR A 43 13.67 2.45 -2.77
CA TYR A 43 13.70 3.89 -2.45
C TYR A 43 14.72 4.21 -1.35
N PHE A 44 14.89 3.34 -0.35
CA PHE A 44 15.93 3.49 0.66
C PHE A 44 17.33 3.35 0.07
N GLU A 45 17.54 2.43 -0.87
CA GLU A 45 18.79 2.31 -1.62
C GLU A 45 19.11 3.60 -2.37
N TRP A 46 18.13 4.19 -3.06
CA TRP A 46 18.31 5.48 -3.73
C TRP A 46 18.71 6.61 -2.77
N LEU A 47 18.09 6.68 -1.59
CA LEU A 47 18.43 7.67 -0.55
C LEU A 47 19.85 7.49 -0.02
N GLN A 48 20.23 6.25 0.29
CA GLN A 48 21.57 5.87 0.78
C GLN A 48 22.64 6.26 -0.26
N ASN A 49 22.43 5.90 -1.52
CA ASN A 49 23.35 6.23 -2.62
C ASN A 49 23.50 7.75 -2.80
N LYS A 50 22.42 8.51 -2.71
CA LYS A 50 22.45 9.98 -2.82
C LYS A 50 23.25 10.65 -1.69
N ARG A 51 23.38 10.00 -0.53
CA ARG A 51 24.09 10.51 0.64
C ARG A 51 25.42 9.83 0.92
N SER A 52 25.76 8.79 0.15
CA SER A 52 26.89 7.90 0.41
C SER A 52 26.87 7.32 1.83
N GLU A 53 25.67 6.99 2.32
CA GLU A 53 25.45 6.36 3.62
C GLU A 53 25.12 4.89 3.45
N PHE A 54 25.47 4.07 4.44
CA PHE A 54 25.01 2.69 4.55
C PHE A 54 24.24 2.53 5.85
N TRP A 55 23.07 1.91 5.77
CA TRP A 55 22.26 1.55 6.93
C TRP A 55 22.38 0.06 7.18
N ASP A 56 22.37 -0.33 8.44
CA ASP A 56 22.29 -1.74 8.80
C ASP A 56 20.87 -2.31 8.53
N LEU A 57 20.77 -3.64 8.59
CA LEU A 57 19.52 -4.34 8.33
C LEU A 57 18.40 -3.93 9.30
N GLU A 58 18.74 -3.66 10.56
CA GLU A 58 17.76 -3.28 11.59
C GLU A 58 17.18 -1.89 11.32
N GLU A 59 18.02 -0.95 10.88
CA GLU A 59 17.59 0.38 10.47
C GLU A 59 16.69 0.32 9.24
N VAL A 60 17.05 -0.48 8.22
CA VAL A 60 16.22 -0.70 7.02
C VAL A 60 14.87 -1.32 7.40
N ASP A 61 14.87 -2.39 8.20
CA ASP A 61 13.64 -3.09 8.61
C ASP A 61 12.72 -2.20 9.45
N ARG A 62 13.28 -1.44 10.41
CA ARG A 62 12.52 -0.49 11.23
C ARG A 62 11.86 0.59 10.38
N LYS A 63 12.57 1.15 9.39
CA LYS A 63 12.00 2.16 8.48
C LYS A 63 10.94 1.54 7.57
N LEU A 64 11.19 0.34 7.04
CA LEU A 64 10.26 -0.41 6.20
C LEU A 64 8.95 -0.67 6.94
N ARG A 65 9.04 -1.25 8.15
CA ARG A 65 7.90 -1.51 9.02
C ARG A 65 7.07 -0.25 9.26
N ARG A 66 7.72 0.88 9.56
CA ARG A 66 7.02 2.15 9.77
C ARG A 66 6.19 2.56 8.56
N LEU A 67 6.75 2.44 7.35
CA LEU A 67 6.05 2.82 6.12
C LEU A 67 4.93 1.87 5.75
N ILE A 68 5.14 0.55 5.87
CA ILE A 68 4.09 -0.45 5.60
C ILE A 68 2.94 -0.32 6.60
N VAL A 69 3.21 -0.23 7.90
CA VAL A 69 2.16 -0.08 8.92
C VAL A 69 1.37 1.20 8.70
N SER A 70 2.04 2.32 8.41
CA SER A 70 1.36 3.58 8.08
C SER A 70 0.55 3.50 6.78
N GLY A 71 1.02 2.74 5.78
CA GLY A 71 0.25 2.42 4.57
C GLY A 71 -1.01 1.64 4.90
N TYR A 72 -0.87 0.55 5.65
CA TYR A 72 -1.97 -0.30 6.11
C TYR A 72 -3.03 0.49 6.88
N GLU A 73 -2.62 1.29 7.87
CA GLU A 73 -3.55 2.09 8.68
C GLU A 73 -4.38 3.04 7.82
N ARG A 74 -3.74 3.73 6.86
CA ARG A 74 -4.45 4.63 5.94
C ARG A 74 -5.47 3.88 5.07
N VAL A 75 -5.12 2.71 4.55
CA VAL A 75 -6.04 1.90 3.74
C VAL A 75 -7.19 1.39 4.60
N ARG A 76 -6.90 0.81 5.77
CA ARG A 76 -7.90 0.34 6.73
C ARG A 76 -8.90 1.44 7.09
N ASP A 77 -8.40 2.63 7.40
CA ASP A 77 -9.23 3.74 7.83
C ASP A 77 -10.09 4.28 6.68
N LYS A 78 -9.55 4.30 5.45
CA LYS A 78 -10.33 4.66 4.25
C LYS A 78 -11.36 3.61 3.85
N ALA A 79 -11.06 2.32 4.00
CA ALA A 79 -12.04 1.25 3.78
C ALA A 79 -13.25 1.43 4.71
N LYS A 80 -13.00 1.73 5.99
CA LYS A 80 -14.05 2.05 6.97
C LYS A 80 -14.79 3.35 6.67
N GLU A 81 -14.07 4.43 6.35
CA GLU A 81 -14.65 5.75 6.04
C GLU A 81 -15.60 5.72 4.85
N PHE A 82 -15.24 4.98 3.79
CA PHE A 82 -16.03 4.91 2.55
C PHE A 82 -16.95 3.70 2.46
N GLY A 83 -16.89 2.76 3.41
CA GLY A 83 -17.65 1.51 3.33
C GLY A 83 -17.30 0.69 2.08
N THR A 84 -16.02 0.66 1.71
CA THR A 84 -15.52 -0.01 0.50
C THR A 84 -14.61 -1.17 0.85
N ASP A 85 -14.34 -2.04 -0.13
CA ASP A 85 -13.31 -3.07 0.03
C ASP A 85 -11.90 -2.48 0.11
N TRP A 86 -10.96 -3.28 0.60
CA TRP A 86 -9.58 -2.86 0.84
C TRP A 86 -8.83 -2.47 -0.45
N ARG A 87 -9.12 -3.09 -1.60
CA ARG A 87 -8.48 -2.76 -2.88
C ARG A 87 -8.95 -1.39 -3.36
N THR A 88 -10.26 -1.15 -3.35
CA THR A 88 -10.83 0.17 -3.65
C THR A 88 -10.30 1.24 -2.70
N ALA A 89 -10.24 0.96 -1.40
CA ALA A 89 -9.70 1.88 -0.41
C ALA A 89 -8.22 2.24 -0.67
N ALA A 90 -7.40 1.27 -1.10
CA ALA A 90 -6.01 1.52 -1.47
C ALA A 90 -5.89 2.47 -2.66
N TYR A 91 -6.73 2.31 -3.68
CA TYR A 91 -6.82 3.25 -4.80
C TYR A 91 -7.27 4.64 -4.36
N ILE A 92 -8.25 4.75 -3.46
CA ILE A 92 -8.68 6.05 -2.91
C ILE A 92 -7.51 6.76 -2.22
N VAL A 93 -6.72 6.05 -1.40
CA VAL A 93 -5.52 6.62 -0.74
C VAL A 93 -4.53 7.13 -1.78
N ALA A 94 -4.24 6.34 -2.82
CA ALA A 94 -3.29 6.70 -3.86
C ALA A 94 -3.76 7.93 -4.67
N LEU A 95 -5.00 7.91 -5.14
CA LEU A 95 -5.57 8.98 -5.96
C LEU A 95 -5.71 10.29 -5.19
N ARG A 96 -6.12 10.25 -3.92
CA ARG A 96 -6.17 11.46 -3.07
C ARG A 96 -4.81 12.11 -2.92
N ARG A 97 -3.75 11.31 -2.76
CA ARG A 97 -2.39 11.83 -2.66
C ARG A 97 -1.95 12.53 -3.95
N LEU A 98 -2.28 11.95 -5.11
CA LEU A 98 -2.02 12.59 -6.40
C LEU A 98 -2.82 13.87 -6.54
N GLU A 99 -4.12 13.82 -6.27
CA GLU A 99 -5.03 14.97 -6.34
C GLU A 99 -4.53 16.16 -5.51
N THR A 100 -4.11 15.92 -4.25
CA THR A 100 -3.53 16.98 -3.41
C THR A 100 -2.31 17.61 -4.06
N VAL A 101 -1.37 16.80 -4.57
CA VAL A 101 -0.15 17.32 -5.21
C VAL A 101 -0.49 18.13 -6.47
N TYR A 102 -1.45 17.68 -7.29
CA TYR A 102 -1.89 18.41 -8.48
C TYR A 102 -2.60 19.73 -8.14
N LYS A 103 -3.42 19.75 -7.08
CA LYS A 103 -4.07 20.99 -6.61
C LYS A 103 -3.06 21.99 -6.08
N ASP A 104 -2.07 21.53 -5.31
CA ASP A 104 -1.07 22.39 -4.69
C ASP A 104 -0.07 22.97 -5.69
N ARG A 105 0.33 22.16 -6.69
CA ARG A 105 1.30 22.59 -7.72
C ARG A 105 0.66 23.28 -8.92
N GLY A 106 -0.65 23.12 -9.09
CA GLY A 106 -1.33 23.44 -10.33
C GLY A 106 -0.92 22.52 -11.49
N ILE A 107 -1.55 22.71 -12.64
CA ILE A 107 -1.13 22.09 -13.90
C ILE A 107 -0.47 23.19 -14.72
N PHE A 108 0.87 23.22 -14.69
CA PHE A 108 1.73 24.12 -15.47
C PHE A 108 2.05 23.44 -16.83
N PRO A 109 2.27 24.16 -17.94
CA PRO A 109 3.26 25.23 -18.04
C PRO A 109 2.73 26.60 -17.63
#